data_AF-A0A8B9HSC3-F1
#
_entry.id   AF-A0A8B9HSC3-F1
#
_cell.length_a   1.000
_cell.length_b   1.000
_cell.length_c   1.000
_cell.angle_alpha   90.00
_cell.angle_beta   90.00
_cell.angle_gamma   90.00
#
_symmetry.space_group_name_H-M   'P 1'
#
loop_
_entity.id
_entity.type
_entity.pdbx_description
1 polymer ?
#
loop_
_entity_poly.entity_id
_entity_poly.type
_entity_poly.pdbx_seq_one_letter_code
_entity_poly.pdbx_strand_id
1 'polypeptide(L)'
;MATVSSSSISGESTPCLLERHVILLGYRGSGKTSSCITITGQEEAPAKQPTKEAVLFTKEHDSGRLLLLDTPGWSLEGGDIVAEGLDEQSTTSAQIRQLCYPGVHVLLLVVPIGETFTEQHRQGMLERLECAGLHVWKFCMVLFTGADRLWGNGVEEFIAEGGKTVQMLVERCGNRYHALDNTNSENSTQVSIV
;
A
#
# COMPACT_ATOMS: atom_id res chain seq x y z
N MET A 1 -33.27 -7.72 52.42
CA MET A 1 -33.88 -7.15 51.19
C MET A 1 -32.81 -6.30 50.52
N ALA A 2 -32.22 -6.77 49.42
CA ALA A 2 -31.26 -6.01 48.63
C ALA A 2 -31.99 -5.35 47.47
N THR A 3 -31.88 -4.02 47.37
CA THR A 3 -32.45 -3.21 46.29
C THR A 3 -31.53 -3.24 45.08
N VAL A 4 -32.05 -3.69 43.94
CA VAL A 4 -31.37 -3.63 42.63
C VAL A 4 -31.72 -2.28 42.00
N SER A 5 -30.72 -1.44 41.81
CA SER A 5 -30.85 -0.19 41.04
C SER A 5 -30.63 -0.52 39.56
N SER A 6 -31.69 -0.42 38.75
CA SER A 6 -31.63 -0.53 37.29
C SER A 6 -31.21 0.80 36.68
N SER A 7 -30.00 0.89 36.14
CA SER A 7 -29.61 1.94 35.20
C SER A 7 -29.63 1.37 33.79
N SER A 8 -30.56 1.88 32.99
CA SER A 8 -30.72 1.58 31.57
C SER A 8 -29.47 2.00 30.81
N ILE A 9 -28.78 1.03 30.19
CA ILE A 9 -27.72 1.30 29.22
C ILE A 9 -28.41 1.71 27.93
N SER A 10 -28.44 3.01 27.65
CA SER A 10 -28.74 3.53 26.32
C SER A 10 -27.65 3.01 25.38
N GLY A 11 -28.00 2.03 24.54
CA GLY A 11 -27.18 1.63 23.42
C GLY A 11 -27.12 2.79 22.43
N GLU A 12 -26.15 3.68 22.59
CA GLU A 12 -25.68 4.49 21.47
C GLU A 12 -25.07 3.51 20.47
N SER A 13 -25.84 3.19 19.43
CA SER A 13 -25.31 2.57 18.24
C SER A 13 -24.32 3.57 17.63
N THR A 14 -23.04 3.34 17.86
CA THR A 14 -21.98 3.96 17.07
C THR A 14 -22.31 3.72 15.59
N PRO A 15 -22.34 4.76 14.74
CA PRO A 15 -22.53 4.55 13.32
C PRO A 15 -21.46 3.57 12.84
N CYS A 16 -21.86 2.57 12.06
CA CYS A 16 -20.94 1.66 11.41
C CYS A 16 -20.03 2.45 10.46
N LEU A 17 -18.86 2.83 10.97
CA LEU A 17 -17.83 3.55 10.23
C LEU A 17 -17.39 2.68 9.03
N LEU A 18 -17.30 3.27 7.83
CA LEU A 18 -16.80 2.57 6.65
C LEU A 18 -15.31 2.27 6.84
N GLU A 19 -14.93 0.99 6.90
CA GLU A 19 -13.53 0.59 6.98
C GLU A 19 -12.97 0.37 5.57
N ARG A 20 -11.92 1.11 5.20
CA ARG A 20 -11.21 0.94 3.94
C ARG A 20 -9.86 0.27 4.20
N HIS A 21 -9.65 -0.89 3.59
CA HIS A 21 -8.41 -1.66 3.68
C HIS A 21 -7.54 -1.44 2.44
N VAL A 22 -6.35 -0.90 2.66
CA VAL A 22 -5.34 -0.65 1.62
C VAL A 22 -4.08 -1.42 1.94
N ILE A 23 -3.56 -2.19 0.98
CA ILE A 23 -2.30 -2.92 1.13
C ILE A 23 -1.28 -2.31 0.16
N LEU A 24 -0.06 -2.08 0.63
CA LEU A 24 1.04 -1.58 -0.21
C LEU A 24 1.97 -2.74 -0.57
N LEU A 25 2.21 -2.95 -1.86
CA LEU A 25 3.13 -3.94 -2.42
C LEU A 25 4.23 -3.27 -3.25
N GLY A 26 5.45 -3.72 -3.09
CA GLY A 26 6.62 -3.14 -3.77
C GLY A 26 7.92 -3.75 -3.27
N TYR A 27 8.99 -3.63 -4.04
CA TYR A 27 10.32 -4.11 -3.66
C TYR A 27 10.91 -3.34 -2.46
N ARG A 28 12.01 -3.83 -1.88
CA ARG A 28 12.70 -3.12 -0.79
C ARG A 28 13.21 -1.77 -1.30
N GLY A 29 12.88 -0.69 -0.59
CA GLY A 29 13.26 0.67 -0.98
C GLY A 29 12.23 1.40 -1.86
N SER A 30 11.15 0.76 -2.30
CA SER A 30 10.14 1.39 -3.17
C SER A 30 9.33 2.54 -2.53
N GLY A 31 9.47 2.78 -1.22
CA GLY A 31 8.78 3.86 -0.51
C GLY A 31 7.42 3.50 0.10
N LYS A 32 7.13 2.21 0.33
CA LYS A 32 5.87 1.76 0.97
C LYS A 32 5.64 2.38 2.35
N THR A 33 6.58 2.17 3.28
CA THR A 33 6.48 2.68 4.65
C THR A 33 6.34 4.21 4.67
N SER A 34 7.14 4.92 3.88
CA SER A 34 7.03 6.38 3.71
C SER A 34 5.64 6.80 3.22
N SER A 35 5.06 6.03 2.29
CA SER A 35 3.70 6.30 1.80
C SER A 35 2.65 6.07 2.87
N CYS A 36 2.75 5.01 3.68
CA CYS A 36 1.85 4.80 4.82
C CYS A 36 1.90 5.98 5.79
N ILE A 37 3.10 6.46 6.13
CA ILE A 37 3.31 7.61 7.01
C ILE A 37 2.68 8.87 6.42
N THR A 38 2.99 9.21 5.16
CA THR A 38 2.42 10.37 4.46
C THR A 38 0.88 10.30 4.40
N ILE A 39 0.31 9.16 4.02
CA ILE A 39 -1.15 8.99 3.90
C ILE A 39 -1.82 9.07 5.27
N THR A 40 -1.22 8.46 6.30
CA THR A 40 -1.76 8.51 7.66
C THR A 40 -1.55 9.87 8.34
N GLY A 41 -0.58 10.67 7.89
CA GLY A 41 -0.17 11.91 8.55
C GLY A 41 0.54 11.66 9.88
N GLN A 42 1.16 10.49 10.06
CA GLN A 42 1.98 10.21 11.24
C GLN A 42 3.35 10.91 11.10
N GLU A 43 3.92 11.41 12.20
CA GLU A 43 5.20 12.15 12.16
C GLU A 43 6.43 11.23 12.29
N GLU A 44 6.26 10.03 12.86
CA GLU A 44 7.36 9.13 13.14
C GLU A 44 7.48 8.04 12.06
N ALA A 45 8.55 8.11 11.27
CA ALA A 45 9.01 6.95 10.54
C ALA A 45 9.64 5.95 11.52
N PRO A 46 9.25 4.67 11.52
CA PRO A 46 10.11 3.66 12.13
C PRO A 46 11.49 3.80 11.48
N ALA A 47 12.56 3.54 12.24
CA ALA A 47 13.93 3.61 11.75
C ALA A 47 14.03 3.00 10.34
N LYS A 48 14.91 3.54 9.47
CA LYS A 48 15.15 3.12 8.06
C LYS A 48 15.64 1.66 7.92
N GLN A 49 14.98 0.74 8.59
CA GLN A 49 15.19 -0.69 8.56
C GLN A 49 14.19 -1.26 7.56
N PRO A 50 14.59 -2.27 6.77
CA PRO A 50 13.65 -2.99 5.93
C PRO A 50 12.50 -3.55 6.77
N THR A 51 11.27 -3.31 6.34
CA THR A 51 10.07 -3.96 6.89
C THR A 51 10.21 -5.47 6.73
N LYS A 52 10.44 -6.20 7.84
CA LYS A 52 10.59 -7.66 7.88
C LYS A 52 9.25 -8.38 8.02
N GLU A 53 8.27 -7.73 8.63
CA GLU A 53 6.91 -8.23 8.84
C GLU A 53 5.89 -7.16 8.47
N ALA A 54 4.66 -7.54 8.15
CA ALA A 54 3.64 -6.58 7.77
C ALA A 54 3.27 -5.65 8.95
N VAL A 55 3.20 -4.34 8.70
CA VAL A 55 2.90 -3.32 9.71
C VAL A 55 1.59 -2.62 9.35
N LEU A 56 0.69 -2.51 10.33
CA LEU A 56 -0.60 -1.86 10.18
C LEU A 56 -0.53 -0.40 10.65
N PHE A 57 -0.88 0.51 9.74
CA PHE A 57 -1.10 1.92 9.98
C PHE A 57 -2.60 2.20 9.93
N THR A 58 -3.09 3.07 10.83
CA THR A 58 -4.52 3.41 10.90
C THR A 58 -4.70 4.92 10.93
N LYS A 59 -5.77 5.40 10.29
CA LYS A 59 -6.21 6.79 10.34
C LYS A 59 -7.73 6.85 10.41
N GLU A 60 -8.23 7.55 11.43
CA GLU A 60 -9.66 7.81 11.59
C GLU A 60 -10.06 9.06 10.80
N HIS A 61 -11.26 9.03 10.24
CA HIS A 61 -11.90 10.14 9.54
C HIS A 61 -13.38 10.21 9.89
N ASP A 62 -13.98 11.38 9.70
CA ASP A 62 -15.42 11.59 9.90
C ASP A 62 -16.27 10.63 9.05
N SER A 63 -15.76 10.19 7.90
CA SER A 63 -16.42 9.27 6.97
C SER A 63 -16.08 7.79 7.19
N GLY A 64 -15.19 7.45 8.12
CA GLY A 64 -14.78 6.07 8.38
C GLY A 64 -13.33 5.90 8.80
N ARG A 65 -12.82 4.67 8.70
CA ARG A 65 -11.46 4.30 9.10
C ARG A 65 -10.65 3.84 7.89
N LEU A 66 -9.42 4.32 7.77
CA LEU A 66 -8.44 3.85 6.80
C LEU A 66 -7.42 2.94 7.49
N LEU A 67 -7.26 1.73 6.97
CA LEU A 67 -6.25 0.78 7.39
C LEU A 67 -5.25 0.60 6.24
N LEU A 68 -4.00 0.98 6.46
CA LEU A 68 -2.92 0.82 5.50
C LEU A 68 -1.96 -0.25 6.00
N LEU A 69 -1.76 -1.29 5.21
CA LEU A 69 -0.81 -2.32 5.55
C LEU A 69 0.46 -2.17 4.71
N ASP A 70 1.55 -1.84 5.40
CA ASP A 70 2.90 -1.92 4.85
C ASP A 70 3.35 -3.38 4.84
N THR A 71 3.74 -3.91 3.70
CA THR A 71 4.18 -5.31 3.56
C THR A 71 5.70 -5.40 3.43
N PRO A 72 6.32 -6.55 3.77
CA PRO A 72 7.73 -6.78 3.49
C PRO A 72 8.03 -6.63 1.99
N GLY A 73 9.10 -5.89 1.68
CA GLY A 73 9.55 -5.71 0.32
C GLY A 73 10.41 -6.88 -0.16
N TRP A 74 10.30 -7.22 -1.45
CA TRP A 74 11.19 -8.22 -2.05
C TRP A 74 12.54 -7.66 -2.44
N SER A 75 13.57 -8.52 -2.39
CA SER A 75 14.90 -8.18 -2.87
C SER A 75 14.97 -8.25 -4.40
N LEU A 76 15.78 -7.37 -4.99
CA LEU A 76 16.14 -7.38 -6.41
C LEU A 76 17.52 -7.98 -6.65
N GLU A 77 18.26 -8.30 -5.59
CA GLU A 77 19.59 -8.90 -5.68
C GLU A 77 19.47 -10.43 -5.77
N GLY A 78 19.98 -11.01 -6.87
CA GLY A 78 20.30 -12.43 -7.00
C GLY A 78 19.18 -13.31 -7.58
N GLY A 79 19.41 -13.83 -8.80
CA GLY A 79 18.80 -15.09 -9.21
C GLY A 79 19.32 -16.21 -8.32
N ASP A 80 18.40 -17.05 -7.84
CA ASP A 80 18.60 -18.21 -6.97
C ASP A 80 18.91 -17.96 -5.48
N ILE A 81 17.82 -18.03 -4.70
CA ILE A 81 17.66 -18.67 -3.38
C ILE A 81 18.84 -18.58 -2.40
N VAL A 82 18.72 -17.74 -1.36
CA VAL A 82 18.99 -18.18 0.02
C VAL A 82 18.03 -17.47 0.99
N ALA A 83 17.23 -18.28 1.67
CA ALA A 83 16.40 -17.89 2.79
C ALA A 83 17.24 -17.35 3.97
N GLU A 84 16.95 -16.13 4.40
CA GLU A 84 17.00 -15.82 5.82
C GLU A 84 15.58 -15.60 6.32
N GLY A 85 14.95 -16.72 6.70
CA GLY A 85 13.71 -16.76 7.46
C GLY A 85 12.45 -16.93 6.61
N LEU A 86 12.02 -18.18 6.47
CA LEU A 86 10.66 -18.58 6.06
C LEU A 86 10.19 -17.98 4.72
N ASP A 87 10.52 -18.64 3.60
CA ASP A 87 9.90 -18.45 2.28
C ASP A 87 9.20 -17.08 2.15
N GLU A 88 9.95 -15.98 1.97
CA GLU A 88 9.36 -14.64 1.93
C GLU A 88 8.20 -14.57 0.92
N GLN A 89 8.25 -15.41 -0.11
CA GLN A 89 7.21 -15.60 -1.12
C GLN A 89 5.96 -16.30 -0.56
N SER A 90 6.09 -17.32 0.29
CA SER A 90 4.93 -17.98 0.93
C SER A 90 4.36 -17.15 2.07
N THR A 91 5.20 -16.47 2.85
CA THR A 91 4.77 -15.63 3.98
C THR A 91 4.06 -14.38 3.48
N THR A 92 4.63 -13.65 2.52
CA THR A 92 4.01 -12.43 1.97
C THR A 92 2.74 -12.76 1.18
N SER A 93 2.72 -13.82 0.38
CA SER A 93 1.54 -14.19 -0.39
C SER A 93 0.40 -14.74 0.47
N ALA A 94 0.71 -15.54 1.50
CA ALA A 94 -0.28 -16.00 2.48
C ALA A 94 -0.82 -14.83 3.30
N GLN A 95 0.04 -13.88 3.70
CA GLN A 95 -0.38 -12.63 4.32
C GLN A 95 -1.33 -11.86 3.40
N ILE A 96 -0.92 -11.54 2.16
CA ILE A 96 -1.79 -10.83 1.18
C ILE A 96 -3.14 -11.54 1.07
N ARG A 97 -3.16 -12.87 0.94
CA ARG A 97 -4.40 -13.65 0.85
C ARG A 97 -5.27 -13.53 2.10
N GLN A 98 -4.69 -13.59 3.29
CA GLN A 98 -5.42 -13.39 4.55
C GLN A 98 -5.98 -11.97 4.65
N LEU A 99 -5.22 -10.97 4.22
CA LEU A 99 -5.59 -9.56 4.30
C LEU A 99 -6.64 -9.19 3.24
N CYS A 100 -6.64 -9.88 2.09
CA CYS A 100 -7.66 -9.75 1.04
C CYS A 100 -9.06 -10.21 1.48
N TYR A 101 -9.21 -10.92 2.60
CA TYR A 101 -10.48 -11.51 3.01
C TYR A 101 -10.88 -11.16 4.47
N PRO A 102 -12.06 -10.56 4.73
CA PRO A 102 -13.05 -10.06 3.79
C PRO A 102 -12.79 -8.59 3.43
N GLY A 103 -12.25 -8.35 2.22
CA GLY A 103 -12.33 -7.05 1.57
C GLY A 103 -11.06 -6.21 1.64
N VAL A 104 -10.08 -6.53 0.79
CA VAL A 104 -9.16 -5.49 0.29
C VAL A 104 -9.95 -4.55 -0.61
N HIS A 105 -9.88 -3.27 -0.29
CA HIS A 105 -10.52 -2.24 -1.07
C HIS A 105 -9.57 -1.76 -2.17
N VAL A 106 -8.29 -1.59 -1.86
CA VAL A 106 -7.25 -1.15 -2.80
C VAL A 106 -5.93 -1.86 -2.54
N LEU A 107 -5.24 -2.24 -3.61
CA LEU A 107 -3.87 -2.75 -3.60
C LEU A 107 -2.97 -1.75 -4.31
N LEU A 108 -2.10 -1.08 -3.56
CA LEU A 108 -1.18 -0.08 -4.10
C LEU A 108 0.12 -0.75 -4.54
N LEU A 109 0.41 -0.68 -5.84
CA LEU A 109 1.64 -1.19 -6.44
C LEU A 109 2.64 -0.04 -6.50
N VAL A 110 3.62 -0.05 -5.60
CA VAL A 110 4.50 1.09 -5.34
C VAL A 110 5.72 1.08 -6.27
N VAL A 111 5.89 2.17 -7.02
CA VAL A 111 6.96 2.37 -8.02
C VAL A 111 7.62 3.74 -7.80
N PRO A 112 8.90 3.82 -7.40
CA PRO A 112 9.54 5.11 -7.17
C PRO A 112 9.95 5.80 -8.47
N ILE A 113 9.74 7.12 -8.49
CA ILE A 113 10.18 8.02 -9.56
C ILE A 113 11.70 8.22 -9.43
N GLY A 114 12.39 8.21 -10.57
CA GLY A 114 13.85 8.34 -10.65
C GLY A 114 14.61 7.02 -10.53
N GLU A 115 13.93 5.89 -10.38
CA GLU A 115 14.52 4.55 -10.53
C GLU A 115 13.97 3.85 -11.77
N THR A 116 14.78 2.99 -12.39
CA THR A 116 14.34 2.23 -13.56
C THR A 116 13.49 1.03 -13.13
N PHE A 117 12.20 1.04 -13.49
CA PHE A 117 11.32 -0.11 -13.26
C PHE A 117 11.55 -1.19 -14.33
N THR A 118 12.47 -2.11 -14.04
CA THR A 118 12.84 -3.21 -14.93
C THR A 118 11.84 -4.37 -14.91
N GLU A 119 11.98 -5.28 -15.87
CA GLU A 119 11.19 -6.51 -15.95
C GLU A 119 11.28 -7.39 -14.69
N GLN A 120 12.43 -7.39 -14.01
CA GLN A 120 12.61 -8.11 -12.75
C GLN A 120 11.70 -7.57 -11.64
N HIS A 121 11.52 -6.25 -11.57
CA HIS A 121 10.57 -5.64 -10.63
C HIS A 121 9.14 -6.09 -10.95
N ARG A 122 8.77 -6.06 -12.23
CA ARG A 122 7.44 -6.47 -12.71
C ARG A 122 7.15 -7.93 -12.39
N GLN A 123 8.12 -8.81 -12.62
CA GLN A 123 7.98 -10.25 -12.38
C GLN A 123 7.82 -10.57 -10.89
N GLY A 124 8.66 -9.98 -10.03
CA GLY A 124 8.54 -10.15 -8.58
C GLY A 124 7.20 -9.65 -8.02
N MET A 125 6.62 -8.63 -8.66
CA MET A 125 5.28 -8.15 -8.34
C MET A 125 4.18 -9.12 -8.79
N LEU A 126 4.28 -9.68 -10.00
CA LEU A 126 3.31 -10.66 -10.50
C LEU A 126 3.22 -11.89 -9.59
N GLU A 127 4.35 -12.47 -9.22
CA GLU A 127 4.42 -13.68 -8.38
C GLU A 127 3.70 -13.50 -7.04
N ARG A 128 3.72 -12.28 -6.48
CA ARG A 128 3.02 -11.95 -5.23
C ARG A 128 1.53 -11.75 -5.41
N LEU A 129 1.12 -11.28 -6.59
CA LEU A 129 -0.28 -11.08 -6.95
C LEU A 129 -0.98 -12.38 -7.38
N GLU A 130 -0.25 -13.39 -7.84
CA GLU A 130 -0.81 -14.68 -8.26
C GLU A 130 -1.69 -15.33 -7.18
N CYS A 131 -1.30 -15.21 -5.90
CA CYS A 131 -2.05 -15.78 -4.79
C CYS A 131 -3.33 -15.02 -4.42
N ALA A 132 -3.50 -13.79 -4.90
CA ALA A 132 -4.67 -12.95 -4.64
C ALA A 132 -5.85 -13.23 -5.61
N GLY A 133 -5.64 -14.10 -6.60
CA GLY A 133 -6.69 -14.58 -7.52
C GLY A 133 -6.86 -13.71 -8.77
N LEU A 134 -7.60 -14.25 -9.75
CA LEU A 134 -7.71 -13.71 -11.12
C LEU A 134 -8.22 -12.26 -11.19
N HIS A 135 -9.03 -11.84 -10.22
CA HIS A 135 -9.67 -10.52 -10.22
C HIS A 135 -8.92 -9.46 -9.41
N VAL A 136 -7.75 -9.78 -8.83
CA VAL A 136 -6.99 -8.84 -7.98
C VAL A 136 -6.69 -7.52 -8.69
N TRP A 137 -6.44 -7.57 -10.01
CA TRP A 137 -6.13 -6.39 -10.82
C TRP A 137 -7.24 -5.33 -10.79
N LYS A 138 -8.51 -5.71 -10.58
CA LYS A 138 -9.63 -4.77 -10.42
C LYS A 138 -9.54 -3.93 -9.15
N PHE A 139 -8.68 -4.31 -8.20
CA PHE A 139 -8.41 -3.58 -6.96
C PHE A 139 -7.02 -2.92 -6.95
N CYS A 140 -6.20 -3.17 -7.97
CA CYS A 140 -4.85 -2.61 -8.06
C CYS A 140 -4.84 -1.16 -8.57
N MET A 141 -3.97 -0.34 -7.99
CA MET A 141 -3.63 1.01 -8.45
C MET A 141 -2.11 1.18 -8.33
N VAL A 142 -1.49 1.84 -9.31
CA VAL A 142 -0.05 2.15 -9.23
C VAL A 142 0.16 3.39 -8.37
N LEU A 143 1.02 3.30 -7.35
CA LEU A 143 1.43 4.45 -6.56
C LEU A 143 2.85 4.83 -6.94
N PHE A 144 3.01 5.98 -7.59
CA PHE A 144 4.31 6.55 -7.88
C PHE A 144 4.82 7.35 -6.69
N THR A 145 5.96 6.98 -6.12
CA THR A 145 6.58 7.69 -4.98
C THR A 145 7.70 8.63 -5.47
N GLY A 146 8.04 9.64 -4.68
CA GLY A 146 9.08 10.61 -5.07
C GLY A 146 8.60 11.61 -6.13
N ALA A 147 7.34 12.04 -6.05
CA ALA A 147 6.75 12.99 -6.99
C ALA A 147 7.45 14.37 -7.01
N ASP A 148 8.22 14.71 -5.97
CA ASP A 148 9.12 15.88 -5.93
C ASP A 148 10.13 15.89 -7.09
N ARG A 149 10.48 14.69 -7.60
CA ARG A 149 11.44 14.50 -8.71
C ARG A 149 10.85 14.73 -10.09
N LEU A 150 9.54 14.96 -10.19
CA LEU A 150 8.93 15.32 -11.48
C LEU A 150 9.30 16.75 -11.90
N TRP A 151 9.84 17.58 -11.00
CA TRP A 151 10.31 18.95 -11.30
C TRP A 151 9.31 19.83 -12.08
N GLY A 152 8.01 19.64 -11.84
CA GLY A 152 6.93 20.38 -12.51
C GLY A 152 6.31 19.66 -13.72
N ASN A 153 6.88 18.54 -14.14
CA ASN A 153 6.28 17.65 -15.14
C ASN A 153 5.14 16.83 -14.53
N GLY A 154 4.23 16.35 -15.38
CA GLY A 154 3.16 15.45 -14.98
C GLY A 154 3.65 14.02 -14.78
N VAL A 155 2.97 13.25 -13.93
CA VAL A 155 3.25 11.81 -13.80
C VAL A 155 3.00 11.06 -15.11
N GLU A 156 2.12 11.59 -15.96
CA GLU A 156 1.83 11.11 -17.30
C GLU A 156 3.08 11.10 -18.19
N GLU A 157 3.93 12.11 -18.08
CA GLU A 157 5.19 12.20 -18.82
C GLU A 157 6.16 11.12 -18.34
N PHE A 158 6.27 10.92 -17.02
CA PHE A 158 7.04 9.81 -16.45
C PHE A 158 6.55 8.44 -16.94
N ILE A 159 5.23 8.22 -17.05
CA ILE A 159 4.66 6.97 -17.58
C ILE A 159 5.02 6.80 -19.07
N ALA A 160 4.96 7.88 -19.85
CA ALA A 160 5.30 7.86 -21.27
C ALA A 160 6.79 7.53 -21.50
N GLU A 161 7.68 8.07 -20.67
CA GLU A 161 9.12 7.89 -20.78
C GLU A 161 9.66 6.65 -20.07
N GLY A 162 8.94 6.14 -19.05
CA GLY A 162 9.34 5.00 -18.22
C GLY A 162 9.39 3.64 -18.93
N GLY A 163 9.07 3.62 -20.24
CA GLY A 163 9.16 2.45 -21.09
C GLY A 163 8.02 1.45 -20.91
N LYS A 164 8.10 0.34 -21.68
CA LYS A 164 7.02 -0.65 -21.80
C LYS A 164 6.62 -1.27 -20.45
N THR A 165 7.57 -1.50 -19.56
CA THR A 165 7.32 -2.16 -18.28
C THR A 165 6.37 -1.34 -17.39
N VAL A 166 6.59 -0.03 -17.31
CA VAL A 166 5.73 0.89 -16.55
C VAL A 166 4.37 1.02 -17.22
N GLN A 167 4.34 1.24 -18.54
CA GLN A 167 3.11 1.37 -19.30
C GLN A 167 2.21 0.13 -19.17
N MET A 168 2.77 -1.06 -19.34
CA MET A 168 2.04 -2.33 -19.15
C MET A 168 1.49 -2.49 -17.74
N LEU A 169 2.22 -2.05 -16.71
CA LEU A 169 1.74 -2.13 -15.34
C LEU A 169 0.53 -1.21 -15.11
N VAL A 170 0.60 0.03 -15.61
CA VAL A 170 -0.49 1.02 -15.52
C VAL A 170 -1.72 0.56 -16.30
N GLU A 171 -1.53 0.07 -17.53
CA GLU A 171 -2.60 -0.50 -18.36
C GLU A 171 -3.29 -1.68 -17.66
N ARG A 172 -2.50 -2.58 -17.05
CA ARG A 172 -3.03 -3.74 -16.31
C ARG A 172 -3.82 -3.34 -15.05
N CYS A 173 -3.52 -2.17 -14.49
CA CYS A 173 -4.30 -1.56 -13.40
C CYS A 173 -5.52 -0.77 -13.92
N GLY A 174 -5.77 -0.73 -15.23
CA GLY A 174 -6.88 0.02 -15.83
C GLY A 174 -6.67 1.53 -15.78
N ASN A 175 -5.43 1.99 -15.97
CA ASN A 175 -5.03 3.41 -15.92
C ASN A 175 -5.32 4.09 -14.56
N ARG A 176 -5.35 3.31 -13.48
CA ARG A 176 -5.42 3.83 -12.12
C ARG A 176 -4.02 4.02 -11.56
N TYR A 177 -3.64 5.27 -11.37
CA TYR A 177 -2.38 5.62 -10.74
C TYR A 177 -2.51 6.92 -9.92
N HIS A 178 -1.55 7.13 -9.03
CA HIS A 178 -1.42 8.36 -8.27
C HIS A 178 0.07 8.64 -7.99
N ALA A 179 0.46 9.92 -7.93
CA ALA A 179 1.82 10.33 -7.61
C ALA A 179 1.85 10.98 -6.21
N LEU A 180 2.73 10.50 -5.35
CA LEU A 180 2.85 10.92 -3.96
C LEU A 180 4.24 11.49 -3.69
N ASP A 181 4.26 12.69 -3.12
CA ASP A 181 5.48 13.32 -2.62
C ASP A 181 5.63 13.00 -1.14
N ASN A 182 6.54 12.09 -0.81
CA ASN A 182 6.80 11.72 0.58
C ASN A 182 7.66 12.74 1.33
N THR A 183 8.21 13.75 0.65
CA THR A 183 9.03 14.81 1.27
C THR A 183 8.17 15.92 1.86
N ASN A 184 6.92 16.04 1.41
CA ASN A 184 5.98 17.06 1.84
C ASN A 184 4.78 16.43 2.56
N SER A 185 5.03 15.81 3.71
CA SER A 185 3.98 15.15 4.50
C SER A 185 2.91 16.09 5.03
N GLU A 186 3.16 17.40 5.05
CA GLU A 186 2.19 18.43 5.45
C GLU A 186 1.18 18.78 4.35
N ASN A 187 1.47 18.41 3.08
CA ASN A 187 0.57 18.69 1.97
C ASN A 187 -0.59 17.71 1.89
N SER A 188 -1.62 17.95 2.72
CA SER A 188 -2.83 17.15 2.77
C SER A 188 -3.64 17.12 1.46
N THR A 189 -3.38 18.01 0.50
CA THR A 189 -4.09 18.02 -0.81
C THR A 189 -3.72 16.84 -1.70
N GLN A 190 -2.57 16.21 -1.47
CA GLN A 190 -2.09 15.06 -2.24
C GLN A 190 -2.89 13.80 -1.90
N VAL A 191 -3.40 13.71 -0.67
CA VAL A 191 -4.14 12.54 -0.18
C VAL A 191 -5.58 12.94 0.09
N SER A 192 -6.43 12.75 -0.93
CA SER A 192 -7.87 12.93 -0.78
C SER A 192 -8.54 11.58 -0.49
N ILE A 193 -9.04 11.40 0.73
CA ILE A 193 -9.81 10.21 1.12
C ILE A 193 -11.28 10.54 0.87
N VAL A 194 -11.75 10.23 -0.33
CA VAL A 194 -13.18 10.26 -0.72
C VAL A 194 -13.89 8.98 -0.31
#